data_AF-A0A2D9K503-F1
#
_entry.id   AF-A0A2D9K503-F1
#
_cell.length_a   1.000
_cell.length_b   1.000
_cell.length_c   1.000
_cell.angle_alpha   90.00
_cell.angle_beta   90.00
_cell.angle_gamma   90.00
#
_symmetry.space_group_name_H-M   'P 1'
#
loop_
_entity.id
_entity.type
_entity.pdbx_description
1 polymer ?
#
loop_
_entity_poly.entity_id
_entity_poly.type
_entity_poly.pdbx_seq_one_letter_code
_entity_poly.pdbx_strand_id
1 'polypeptide(L)'
;MKAVVTSINLEQDADVSHTRRTARLIAKVAGAPARDQIRFATAVSEISRNALQYAKGGVTEFAFDRSAKITRLMARVQDKGGGIAAVETMLRGRHQSHTGLGLGLSGSQKLVDDFDLKTGSGGTVITLGLQLATTKRPEELAVATASALVEASHGSPMEELAEQNRALRDSLAEQQFLLRELHHRTKNNLAIIQSLAIMQARQATTEETQDALSVLTNRIQAFANAHNFLHRAEDVTQVDLQQHLESLTDRLASAMGDHQLTITCKVDAVPVAFDTATELALIV
;
A
#
# COMPACT_ATOMS: atom_id res chain seq x y z
N MET A 1 -9.93 -40.70 -3.55
CA MET A 1 -11.09 -40.07 -4.23
C MET A 1 -11.03 -38.57 -3.96
N LYS A 2 -11.25 -37.73 -4.98
CA LYS A 2 -11.17 -36.26 -4.90
C LYS A 2 -12.57 -35.68 -4.73
N ALA A 3 -12.77 -34.81 -3.74
CA ALA A 3 -14.02 -34.10 -3.49
C ALA A 3 -13.77 -32.60 -3.63
N VAL A 4 -14.30 -31.98 -4.69
CA VAL A 4 -14.16 -30.55 -4.95
C VAL A 4 -15.08 -29.77 -4.01
N VAL A 5 -14.57 -28.64 -3.50
CA VAL A 5 -15.29 -27.75 -2.57
C VAL A 5 -15.80 -26.53 -3.31
N THR A 6 -14.90 -25.79 -3.96
CA THR A 6 -15.22 -24.53 -4.65
C THR A 6 -14.10 -24.16 -5.62
N SER A 7 -14.41 -23.28 -6.57
CA SER A 7 -13.46 -22.71 -7.51
C SER A 7 -13.64 -21.19 -7.57
N ILE A 8 -12.53 -20.45 -7.67
CA ILE A 8 -12.50 -18.99 -7.74
C ILE A 8 -11.77 -18.59 -9.03
N ASN A 9 -12.44 -17.81 -9.87
CA ASN A 9 -11.80 -17.17 -11.02
C ASN A 9 -10.91 -16.02 -10.53
N LEU A 10 -9.73 -15.90 -11.12
CA LEU A 10 -8.75 -14.86 -10.80
C LEU A 10 -8.75 -13.83 -11.93
N GLU A 11 -9.43 -12.72 -11.74
CA GLU A 11 -9.55 -11.63 -12.71
C GLU A 11 -9.03 -10.30 -12.15
N GLN A 12 -9.07 -10.13 -10.83
CA GLN A 12 -8.66 -8.91 -10.10
C GLN A 12 -8.01 -9.22 -8.74
N ASP A 13 -7.35 -8.24 -8.13
CA ASP A 13 -6.69 -8.38 -6.81
C ASP A 13 -7.66 -8.78 -5.68
N ALA A 14 -8.93 -8.40 -5.79
CA ALA A 14 -9.97 -8.81 -4.85
C ALA A 14 -10.15 -10.35 -4.83
N ASP A 15 -9.96 -11.02 -5.97
CA ASP A 15 -10.13 -12.48 -6.07
C ASP A 15 -8.97 -13.23 -5.40
N VAL A 16 -7.76 -12.67 -5.43
CA VAL A 16 -6.60 -13.19 -4.70
C VAL A 16 -6.85 -13.09 -3.19
N SER A 17 -7.41 -11.97 -2.74
CA SER A 17 -7.78 -11.75 -1.34
C SER A 17 -8.90 -12.70 -0.90
N HIS A 18 -9.93 -12.88 -1.74
CA HIS A 18 -11.00 -13.85 -1.53
C HIS A 18 -10.45 -15.29 -1.47
N THR A 19 -9.54 -15.64 -2.37
CA THR A 19 -8.86 -16.95 -2.38
C THR A 19 -8.11 -17.21 -1.06
N ARG A 20 -7.42 -16.21 -0.52
CA ARG A 20 -6.72 -16.32 0.77
C ARG A 20 -7.70 -16.57 1.93
N ARG A 21 -8.82 -15.82 1.98
CA ARG A 21 -9.85 -16.00 3.01
C ARG A 21 -10.49 -17.38 2.93
N THR A 22 -10.83 -17.82 1.72
CA THR A 22 -11.40 -19.14 1.43
C THR A 22 -10.45 -20.27 1.83
N ALA A 23 -9.17 -20.20 1.44
CA ALA A 23 -8.16 -21.17 1.86
C ALA A 23 -8.06 -21.32 3.39
N ARG A 24 -8.07 -20.18 4.10
CA ARG A 24 -8.00 -20.15 5.56
C ARG A 24 -9.25 -20.75 6.21
N LEU A 25 -10.44 -20.42 5.70
CA LEU A 25 -11.70 -20.94 6.21
C LEU A 25 -11.81 -22.46 6.01
N ILE A 26 -11.50 -22.95 4.80
CA ILE A 26 -11.52 -24.38 4.48
C ILE A 26 -10.55 -25.13 5.40
N ALA A 27 -9.33 -24.64 5.58
CA ALA A 27 -8.35 -25.24 6.48
C ALA A 27 -8.84 -25.26 7.95
N LYS A 28 -9.46 -24.16 8.41
CA LYS A 28 -10.02 -24.05 9.76
C LYS A 28 -11.13 -25.08 10.00
N VAL A 29 -12.11 -25.16 9.10
CA VAL A 29 -13.24 -26.09 9.20
C VAL A 29 -12.78 -27.54 9.09
N ALA A 30 -11.73 -27.80 8.31
CA ALA A 30 -11.09 -29.11 8.22
C ALA A 30 -10.28 -29.51 9.47
N GLY A 31 -10.14 -28.62 10.45
CA GLY A 31 -9.46 -28.88 11.73
C GLY A 31 -7.95 -28.63 11.72
N ALA A 32 -7.42 -27.90 10.72
CA ALA A 32 -6.00 -27.58 10.69
C ALA A 32 -5.62 -26.59 11.83
N PRO A 33 -4.41 -26.70 12.42
CA PRO A 33 -3.90 -25.72 13.38
C PRO A 33 -3.80 -24.31 12.79
N ALA A 34 -3.95 -23.28 13.63
CA ALA A 34 -3.92 -21.87 13.19
C ALA A 34 -2.65 -21.50 12.38
N ARG A 35 -1.49 -22.06 12.76
CA ARG A 35 -0.23 -21.88 12.03
C ARG A 35 -0.31 -22.43 10.61
N ASP A 36 -0.89 -23.60 10.43
CA ASP A 36 -1.00 -24.26 9.12
C ASP A 36 -2.06 -23.61 8.24
N GLN A 37 -3.14 -23.09 8.83
CA GLN A 37 -4.11 -22.24 8.13
C GLN A 37 -3.44 -21.03 7.50
N ILE A 38 -2.58 -20.33 8.26
CA ILE A 38 -1.86 -19.13 7.77
C ILE A 38 -0.86 -19.53 6.68
N ARG A 39 -0.04 -20.56 6.92
CA ARG A 39 0.96 -21.04 5.95
C ARG A 39 0.33 -21.42 4.61
N PHE A 40 -0.72 -22.25 4.65
CA PHE A 40 -1.41 -22.70 3.45
C PHE A 40 -2.08 -21.54 2.72
N ALA A 41 -2.82 -20.68 3.43
CA ALA A 41 -3.48 -19.53 2.81
C ALA A 41 -2.49 -18.56 2.16
N THR A 42 -1.35 -18.30 2.80
CA THR A 42 -0.27 -17.47 2.23
C THR A 42 0.30 -18.10 0.96
N ALA A 43 0.65 -19.39 0.99
CA ALA A 43 1.18 -20.08 -0.18
C ALA A 43 0.22 -20.05 -1.36
N VAL A 44 -1.06 -20.35 -1.13
CA VAL A 44 -2.09 -20.32 -2.18
C VAL A 44 -2.28 -18.91 -2.74
N SER A 45 -2.28 -17.87 -1.90
CA SER A 45 -2.44 -16.49 -2.37
C SER A 45 -1.26 -15.99 -3.19
N GLU A 46 -0.03 -16.39 -2.86
CA GLU A 46 1.16 -16.04 -3.65
C GLU A 46 1.11 -16.69 -5.04
N ILE A 47 0.72 -17.97 -5.13
CA ILE A 47 0.56 -18.65 -6.42
C ILE A 47 -0.60 -18.06 -7.23
N SER A 48 -1.72 -17.72 -6.58
CA SER A 48 -2.86 -17.07 -7.24
C SER A 48 -2.49 -15.68 -7.76
N ARG A 49 -1.69 -14.91 -7.01
CA ARG A 49 -1.16 -13.63 -7.45
C ARG A 49 -0.26 -13.78 -8.68
N ASN A 50 0.58 -14.80 -8.71
CA ASN A 50 1.44 -15.08 -9.87
C ASN A 50 0.60 -15.40 -11.12
N ALA A 51 -0.45 -16.21 -10.99
CA ALA A 51 -1.37 -16.49 -12.10
C ALA A 51 -2.04 -15.20 -12.64
N LEU A 52 -2.51 -14.33 -11.74
CA LEU A 52 -3.10 -13.05 -12.13
C LEU A 52 -2.08 -12.11 -12.82
N GLN A 53 -0.89 -11.95 -12.23
CA GLN A 53 0.11 -10.99 -12.68
C GLN A 53 0.83 -11.41 -13.97
N TYR A 54 1.21 -12.68 -14.09
CA TYR A 54 2.05 -13.15 -15.20
C TYR A 54 1.26 -13.81 -16.34
N ALA A 55 0.07 -14.34 -16.04
CA ALA A 55 -0.75 -15.05 -17.03
C ALA A 55 -2.11 -14.37 -17.32
N LYS A 56 -2.32 -13.16 -16.78
CA LYS A 56 -3.53 -12.34 -16.95
C LYS A 56 -4.82 -13.05 -16.50
N GLY A 57 -4.70 -13.92 -15.51
CA GLY A 57 -5.82 -14.60 -14.87
C GLY A 57 -5.66 -16.11 -14.79
N GLY A 58 -6.62 -16.75 -14.14
CA GLY A 58 -6.59 -18.17 -13.86
C GLY A 58 -7.76 -18.63 -13.01
N VAL A 59 -7.68 -19.86 -12.51
CA VAL A 59 -8.68 -20.43 -11.61
C VAL A 59 -7.99 -21.12 -10.46
N THR A 60 -8.44 -20.87 -9.23
CA THR A 60 -8.04 -21.62 -8.04
C THR A 60 -9.17 -22.55 -7.63
N GLU A 61 -8.94 -23.86 -7.67
CA GLU A 61 -9.88 -24.89 -7.22
C GLU A 61 -9.42 -25.47 -5.88
N PHE A 62 -10.33 -25.52 -4.90
CA PHE A 62 -10.10 -26.20 -3.63
C PHE A 62 -10.79 -27.56 -3.61
N ALA A 63 -10.08 -28.57 -3.14
CA ALA A 63 -10.61 -29.93 -3.03
C ALA A 63 -10.00 -30.67 -1.84
N PHE A 64 -10.70 -31.67 -1.33
CA PHE A 64 -10.12 -32.67 -0.46
C PHE A 64 -9.75 -33.92 -1.26
N ASP A 65 -8.58 -34.49 -0.99
CA ASP A 65 -8.25 -35.83 -1.43
C ASP A 65 -7.94 -36.72 -0.24
N ARG A 66 -8.00 -38.03 -0.49
CA ARG A 66 -7.44 -39.02 0.40
C ARG A 66 -6.65 -40.02 -0.42
N SER A 67 -5.38 -40.14 -0.07
CA SER A 67 -4.48 -41.17 -0.58
C SER A 67 -4.03 -42.05 0.58
N ALA A 68 -4.29 -43.36 0.47
CA ALA A 68 -4.16 -44.31 1.57
C ALA A 68 -4.89 -43.83 2.85
N LYS A 69 -4.15 -43.50 3.91
CA LYS A 69 -4.70 -43.04 5.19
C LYS A 69 -4.54 -41.53 5.44
N ILE A 70 -3.92 -40.80 4.51
CA ILE A 70 -3.66 -39.35 4.67
C ILE A 70 -4.74 -38.58 3.91
N THR A 71 -5.44 -37.70 4.62
CA THR A 71 -6.41 -36.76 4.05
C THR A 71 -5.69 -35.44 3.79
N ARG A 72 -5.89 -34.85 2.61
CA ARG A 72 -5.27 -33.58 2.22
C ARG A 72 -6.30 -32.54 1.82
N LEU A 73 -6.05 -31.30 2.22
CA LEU A 73 -6.64 -30.13 1.58
C LEU A 73 -5.73 -29.71 0.42
N MET A 74 -6.29 -29.66 -0.78
CA MET A 74 -5.59 -29.32 -2.01
C MET A 74 -6.10 -27.99 -2.56
N ALA A 75 -5.19 -27.15 -3.02
CA ALA A 75 -5.47 -25.98 -3.83
C ALA A 75 -4.77 -26.12 -5.18
N ARG A 76 -5.54 -26.14 -6.26
CA ARG A 76 -5.03 -26.24 -7.63
C ARG A 76 -5.23 -24.91 -8.33
N VAL A 77 -4.12 -24.20 -8.58
CA VAL A 77 -4.11 -22.96 -9.34
C VAL A 77 -3.73 -23.28 -10.77
N GLN A 78 -4.57 -22.88 -11.72
CA GLN A 78 -4.33 -23.06 -13.16
C GLN A 78 -4.41 -21.72 -13.87
N ASP A 79 -3.42 -21.43 -14.70
CA ASP A 79 -3.42 -20.31 -15.63
C ASP A 79 -3.31 -20.76 -17.09
N LYS A 80 -3.50 -19.81 -18.01
CA LYS A 80 -3.37 -20.00 -19.47
C LYS A 80 -2.22 -19.19 -20.06
N GLY A 81 -1.20 -18.87 -19.26
CA GLY A 81 -0.07 -18.05 -19.68
C GLY A 81 0.94 -18.81 -20.56
N GLY A 82 2.06 -18.17 -20.86
CA GLY A 82 3.16 -18.78 -21.65
C GLY A 82 3.98 -19.84 -20.90
N GLY A 83 3.59 -20.18 -19.67
CA GLY A 83 4.34 -21.05 -18.76
C GLY A 83 5.54 -20.38 -18.10
N ILE A 84 6.13 -21.07 -17.13
CA ILE A 84 7.32 -20.64 -16.39
C ILE A 84 8.56 -21.23 -17.06
N ALA A 85 9.44 -20.37 -17.59
CA ALA A 85 10.75 -20.77 -18.10
C ALA A 85 11.71 -21.10 -16.94
N ALA A 86 12.61 -22.07 -17.12
CA ALA A 86 13.67 -22.43 -16.17
C ALA A 86 13.18 -22.76 -14.72
N VAL A 87 12.09 -23.52 -14.61
CA VAL A 87 11.49 -23.98 -13.34
C VAL A 87 12.52 -24.60 -12.40
N GLU A 88 13.38 -25.50 -12.91
CA GLU A 88 14.37 -26.20 -12.08
C GLU A 88 15.34 -25.22 -11.39
N THR A 89 15.70 -24.12 -12.06
CA THR A 89 16.61 -23.11 -11.53
C THR A 89 15.92 -22.23 -10.48
N MET A 90 14.63 -21.89 -10.68
CA MET A 90 13.83 -21.12 -9.73
C MET A 90 13.55 -21.88 -8.42
N LEU A 91 13.38 -23.20 -8.49
CA LEU A 91 13.18 -24.06 -7.31
C LEU A 91 14.49 -24.35 -6.56
N ARG A 92 15.64 -24.40 -7.26
CA ARG A 92 16.94 -24.76 -6.67
C ARG A 92 17.74 -23.59 -6.07
N GLY A 93 17.45 -22.31 -6.33
CA GLY A 93 18.19 -21.21 -5.66
C GLY A 93 17.83 -19.74 -5.95
N ARG A 94 17.71 -18.98 -4.84
CA ARG A 94 17.91 -17.51 -4.63
C ARG A 94 17.40 -16.50 -5.67
N HIS A 95 16.24 -16.70 -6.30
CA HIS A 95 15.56 -15.56 -6.93
C HIS A 95 14.72 -14.82 -5.89
N GLN A 96 15.23 -13.69 -5.40
CA GLN A 96 14.44 -12.70 -4.67
C GLN A 96 13.55 -11.98 -5.69
N SER A 97 12.23 -12.08 -5.51
CA SER A 97 11.28 -11.33 -6.34
C SER A 97 11.41 -9.84 -6.01
N HIS A 98 11.63 -8.99 -7.02
CA HIS A 98 11.82 -7.54 -6.89
C HIS A 98 10.55 -6.75 -6.46
N THR A 99 9.57 -7.39 -5.82
CA THR A 99 8.32 -6.77 -5.38
C THR A 99 8.03 -7.05 -3.90
N GLY A 100 8.43 -6.10 -3.05
CA GLY A 100 7.83 -5.79 -1.75
C GLY A 100 8.03 -6.77 -0.58
N LEU A 101 7.62 -8.03 -0.72
CA LEU A 101 7.59 -9.03 0.37
C LEU A 101 7.83 -10.48 -0.14
N GLY A 102 8.21 -10.62 -1.42
CA GLY A 102 8.08 -11.82 -2.27
C GLY A 102 8.82 -13.09 -1.82
N LEU A 103 8.05 -14.02 -1.25
CA LEU A 103 8.49 -15.40 -0.99
C LEU A 103 8.66 -16.23 -2.27
N GLY A 104 8.04 -15.80 -3.38
CA GLY A 104 8.15 -16.44 -4.68
C GLY A 104 7.66 -17.90 -4.70
N LEU A 105 7.93 -18.59 -5.80
CA LEU A 105 7.55 -19.99 -6.01
C LEU A 105 8.19 -20.93 -4.96
N SER A 106 9.46 -20.69 -4.62
CA SER A 106 10.22 -21.51 -3.66
C SER A 106 9.79 -21.29 -2.21
N GLY A 107 9.38 -20.07 -1.83
CA GLY A 107 8.80 -19.81 -0.52
C GLY A 107 7.42 -20.45 -0.36
N SER A 108 6.59 -20.42 -1.42
CA SER A 108 5.29 -21.10 -1.43
C SER A 108 5.44 -22.61 -1.25
N GLN A 109 6.43 -23.23 -1.89
CA GLN A 109 6.75 -24.66 -1.74
C GLN A 109 7.11 -25.02 -0.28
N LYS A 110 7.85 -24.17 0.44
CA LYS A 110 8.26 -24.43 1.84
C LYS A 110 7.13 -24.29 2.84
N LEU A 111 6.05 -23.62 2.47
CA LEU A 111 4.93 -23.36 3.36
C LEU A 111 3.92 -24.51 3.42
N VAL A 112 3.93 -25.42 2.44
CA VAL A 112 2.95 -26.52 2.29
C VAL A 112 3.64 -27.89 2.40
N ASP A 113 2.85 -28.94 2.54
CA ASP A 113 3.38 -30.30 2.69
C ASP A 113 3.59 -30.97 1.33
N ASP A 114 2.68 -30.71 0.39
CA ASP A 114 2.74 -31.23 -0.97
C ASP A 114 2.75 -30.06 -1.98
N PHE A 115 3.61 -30.15 -3.00
CA PHE A 115 3.72 -29.15 -4.06
C PHE A 115 4.06 -29.82 -5.39
N ASP A 116 3.14 -29.72 -6.36
CA ASP A 116 3.29 -30.23 -7.73
C ASP A 116 3.16 -29.08 -8.72
N LEU A 117 4.10 -28.99 -9.68
CA LEU A 117 4.11 -27.95 -10.69
C LEU A 117 4.21 -28.59 -12.07
N LYS A 118 3.27 -28.22 -12.94
CA LYS A 118 3.26 -28.58 -14.36
C LYS A 118 3.16 -27.31 -15.17
N THR A 119 4.11 -27.08 -16.06
CA THR A 119 4.13 -25.88 -16.90
C THR A 119 4.51 -26.23 -18.32
N GLY A 120 3.98 -25.48 -19.27
CA GLY A 120 4.35 -25.55 -20.67
C GLY A 120 3.81 -24.36 -21.45
N SER A 121 3.88 -24.41 -22.77
CA SER A 121 3.39 -23.33 -23.65
C SER A 121 1.89 -23.08 -23.57
N GLY A 122 1.11 -23.99 -22.97
CA GLY A 122 -0.34 -23.87 -22.78
C GLY A 122 -0.78 -23.40 -21.39
N GLY A 123 0.14 -22.98 -20.52
CA GLY A 123 -0.15 -22.49 -19.17
C GLY A 123 0.59 -23.24 -18.05
N THR A 124 0.39 -22.77 -16.83
CA THR A 124 0.92 -23.37 -15.60
C THR A 124 -0.21 -23.95 -14.77
N VAL A 125 0.02 -25.12 -14.17
CA VAL A 125 -0.82 -25.73 -13.15
C VAL A 125 0.05 -26.01 -11.94
N ILE A 126 -0.27 -25.38 -10.81
CA ILE A 126 0.40 -25.59 -9.54
C ILE A 126 -0.61 -26.15 -8.55
N THR A 127 -0.27 -27.28 -7.92
CA THR A 127 -1.09 -27.93 -6.91
C THR A 127 -0.37 -27.89 -5.57
N LEU A 128 -0.98 -27.26 -4.58
CA LEU A 128 -0.50 -27.17 -3.21
C LEU A 128 -1.35 -28.07 -2.31
N GLY A 129 -0.73 -28.78 -1.38
CA GLY A 129 -1.42 -29.67 -0.44
C GLY A 129 -1.02 -29.44 1.01
N LEU A 130 -2.02 -29.46 1.89
CA LEU A 130 -1.88 -29.47 3.35
C LEU A 130 -2.40 -30.81 3.88
N GLN A 131 -1.57 -31.53 4.63
CA GLN A 131 -1.97 -32.77 5.28
C GLN A 131 -2.80 -32.47 6.53
N LEU A 132 -3.91 -33.19 6.68
CA LEU A 132 -4.85 -32.98 7.76
C LEU A 132 -4.82 -34.16 8.72
N ALA A 133 -4.68 -33.86 10.01
CA ALA A 133 -4.82 -34.83 11.09
C ALA A 133 -6.30 -35.15 11.36
N THR A 134 -6.97 -35.76 10.39
CA THR A 134 -8.40 -36.08 10.44
C THR A 134 -8.73 -37.45 9.86
N THR A 135 -9.67 -38.14 10.50
CA THR A 135 -10.20 -39.43 10.03
C THR A 135 -11.40 -39.27 9.09
N LYS A 136 -12.02 -38.08 9.06
CA LYS A 136 -13.20 -37.75 8.25
C LYS A 136 -12.94 -38.01 6.77
N ARG A 137 -14.00 -38.38 6.04
CA ARG A 137 -13.90 -38.62 4.60
C ARG A 137 -13.81 -37.28 3.84
N PRO A 138 -13.12 -37.24 2.67
CA PRO A 138 -13.07 -36.04 1.83
C PRO A 138 -14.44 -35.43 1.51
N GLU A 139 -15.46 -36.26 1.28
CA GLU A 139 -16.82 -35.79 0.98
C GLU A 139 -17.47 -35.09 2.17
N GLU A 140 -17.31 -35.64 3.39
CA GLU A 140 -17.85 -35.05 4.62
C GLU A 140 -17.19 -33.71 4.91
N LEU A 141 -15.87 -33.61 4.69
CA LEU A 141 -15.14 -32.36 4.80
C LEU A 141 -15.61 -31.36 3.75
N ALA A 142 -15.76 -31.79 2.49
CA ALA A 142 -16.21 -30.93 1.41
C ALA A 142 -17.58 -30.33 1.70
N VAL A 143 -18.55 -31.15 2.12
CA VAL A 143 -19.89 -30.68 2.50
C VAL A 143 -19.82 -29.69 3.67
N ALA A 144 -19.12 -30.02 4.76
CA ALA A 144 -19.00 -29.14 5.91
C ALA A 144 -18.36 -27.78 5.55
N THR A 145 -17.33 -27.79 4.71
CA THR A 145 -16.67 -26.57 4.25
C THR A 145 -17.51 -25.77 3.26
N ALA A 146 -18.25 -26.43 2.37
CA ALA A 146 -19.16 -25.76 1.45
C ALA A 146 -20.27 -25.04 2.22
N SER A 147 -20.86 -25.68 3.23
CA SER A 147 -21.84 -25.04 4.13
C SER A 147 -21.24 -23.84 4.86
N ALA A 148 -20.06 -23.98 5.45
CA ALA A 148 -19.38 -22.88 6.13
C ALA A 148 -18.99 -21.72 5.19
N LEU A 149 -18.65 -22.02 3.93
CA LEU A 149 -18.39 -21.01 2.90
C LEU A 149 -19.67 -20.27 2.52
N VAL A 150 -20.79 -20.98 2.38
CA VAL A 150 -22.09 -20.35 2.15
C VAL A 150 -22.42 -19.43 3.33
N GLU A 151 -22.32 -19.89 4.57
CA GLU A 151 -22.55 -19.06 5.76
C GLU A 151 -21.62 -17.83 5.81
N ALA A 152 -20.33 -18.00 5.48
CA ALA A 152 -19.37 -16.91 5.45
C ALA A 152 -19.61 -15.91 4.31
N SER A 153 -20.13 -16.36 3.16
CA SER A 153 -20.59 -15.48 2.07
C SER A 153 -21.86 -14.71 2.44
N HIS A 154 -22.62 -15.20 3.43
CA HIS A 154 -23.70 -14.45 4.08
C HIS A 154 -23.20 -13.61 5.27
N GLY A 155 -21.90 -13.68 5.62
CA GLY A 155 -21.25 -12.74 6.54
C GLY A 155 -21.53 -11.33 6.06
N SER A 156 -22.07 -10.49 6.95
CA SER A 156 -22.82 -9.32 6.50
C SER A 156 -21.96 -8.43 5.59
N PRO A 157 -22.48 -7.85 4.50
CA PRO A 157 -21.78 -6.85 3.72
C PRO A 157 -21.16 -5.73 4.57
N MET A 158 -21.72 -5.50 5.77
CA MET A 158 -21.20 -4.57 6.76
C MET A 158 -19.86 -4.99 7.37
N GLU A 159 -19.55 -6.28 7.50
CA GLU A 159 -18.27 -6.76 8.04
C GLU A 159 -17.14 -6.56 7.01
N GLU A 160 -17.36 -6.93 5.75
CA GLU A 160 -16.37 -6.68 4.68
C GLU A 160 -16.18 -5.18 4.44
N LEU A 161 -17.26 -4.41 4.43
CA LEU A 161 -17.21 -2.96 4.34
C LEU A 161 -16.52 -2.34 5.57
N ALA A 162 -16.71 -2.89 6.78
CA ALA A 162 -16.04 -2.42 7.99
C ALA A 162 -14.54 -2.69 7.94
N GLU A 163 -14.13 -3.84 7.41
CA GLU A 163 -12.71 -4.19 7.27
C GLU A 163 -12.04 -3.36 6.17
N GLN A 164 -12.70 -3.15 5.03
CA GLN A 164 -12.23 -2.22 3.99
C GLN A 164 -12.12 -0.79 4.52
N ASN A 165 -13.13 -0.31 5.24
CA ASN A 165 -13.09 1.02 5.86
C ASN A 165 -11.99 1.14 6.92
N ARG A 166 -11.71 0.08 7.67
CA ARG A 166 -10.59 0.07 8.64
C ARG A 166 -9.26 0.17 7.91
N ALA A 167 -9.03 -0.66 6.88
CA ALA A 167 -7.81 -0.61 6.08
C ALA A 167 -7.59 0.75 5.39
N LEU A 168 -8.66 1.36 4.86
CA LEU A 168 -8.61 2.71 4.29
C LEU A 168 -8.26 3.77 5.34
N ARG A 169 -8.86 3.68 6.53
CA ARG A 169 -8.54 4.61 7.64
C ARG A 169 -7.10 4.47 8.12
N ASP A 170 -6.59 3.25 8.22
CA ASP A 170 -5.22 2.99 8.63
C ASP A 170 -4.22 3.55 7.59
N SER A 171 -4.49 3.30 6.31
CA SER A 171 -3.69 3.85 5.19
C SER A 171 -3.72 5.39 5.16
N LEU A 172 -4.89 5.98 5.38
CA LEU A 172 -5.04 7.43 5.46
C LEU A 172 -4.25 8.02 6.63
N ALA A 173 -4.31 7.38 7.80
CA ALA A 173 -3.56 7.81 8.98
C ALA A 173 -2.03 7.74 8.75
N GLU A 174 -1.56 6.69 8.06
CA GLU A 174 -0.15 6.56 7.67
C GLU A 174 0.28 7.66 6.70
N GLN A 175 -0.51 7.94 5.66
CA GLN A 175 -0.24 9.02 4.72
C GLN A 175 -0.19 10.38 5.41
N GLN A 176 -1.14 10.66 6.31
CA GLN A 176 -1.17 11.90 7.08
C GLN A 176 0.02 12.04 8.03
N PHE A 177 0.49 10.93 8.61
CA PHE A 177 1.71 10.93 9.42
C PHE A 177 2.95 11.24 8.58
N LEU A 178 3.11 10.57 7.43
CA LEU A 178 4.23 10.78 6.52
C LEU A 178 4.29 12.21 5.98
N LEU A 179 3.14 12.78 5.62
CA LEU A 179 3.05 14.17 5.19
C LEU A 179 3.49 15.13 6.30
N ARG A 180 2.99 14.95 7.53
CA ARG A 180 3.43 15.78 8.68
C ARG A 180 4.94 15.69 8.92
N GLU A 181 5.51 14.49 8.86
CA GLU A 181 6.96 14.30 8.99
C GLU A 181 7.74 15.01 7.87
N LEU A 182 7.26 14.96 6.62
CA LEU A 182 7.84 15.71 5.51
C LEU A 182 7.83 17.21 5.82
N HIS A 183 6.69 17.77 6.22
CA HIS A 183 6.57 19.20 6.48
C HIS A 183 7.47 19.66 7.64
N HIS A 184 7.57 18.85 8.70
CA HIS A 184 8.52 19.07 9.78
C HIS A 184 9.97 19.08 9.28
N ARG A 185 10.35 18.13 8.41
CA ARG A 185 11.69 18.10 7.80
C ARG A 185 11.97 19.28 6.90
N THR A 186 11.00 19.71 6.08
CA THR A 186 11.16 20.89 5.21
C THR A 186 11.39 22.15 6.05
N LYS A 187 10.64 22.33 7.13
CA LYS A 187 10.86 23.42 8.08
C LYS A 187 12.27 23.37 8.68
N ASN A 188 12.71 22.20 9.13
CA ASN A 188 14.05 22.02 9.69
C ASN A 188 15.14 22.32 8.66
N ASN A 189 14.98 21.87 7.41
CA ASN A 189 15.93 22.11 6.33
C ASN A 189 16.03 23.61 6.00
N LEU A 190 14.90 24.31 5.88
CA LEU A 190 14.89 25.76 5.65
C LEU A 190 15.58 26.52 6.81
N ALA A 191 15.36 26.11 8.05
CA ALA A 191 16.02 26.71 9.22
C ALA A 191 17.55 26.47 9.22
N ILE A 192 18.00 25.28 8.80
CA ILE A 192 19.43 24.97 8.67
C ILE A 192 20.07 25.82 7.56
N ILE A 193 19.44 25.86 6.38
CA ILE A 193 19.94 26.65 5.25
C ILE A 193 20.02 28.13 5.62
N GLN A 194 18.99 28.64 6.31
CA GLN A 194 18.98 30.01 6.82
C GLN A 194 20.13 30.27 7.80
N SER A 195 20.36 29.36 8.75
CA SER A 195 21.44 29.49 9.74
C SER A 195 22.82 29.51 9.06
N LEU A 196 23.01 28.69 8.03
CA LEU A 196 24.23 28.70 7.22
C LEU A 196 24.38 30.01 6.44
N ALA A 197 23.32 30.52 5.82
CA ALA A 197 23.34 31.79 5.09
C ALA A 197 23.70 32.97 6.01
N ILE A 198 23.12 33.04 7.22
CA ILE A 198 23.46 34.05 8.23
C ILE A 198 24.92 33.94 8.66
N MET A 199 25.42 32.72 8.85
CA MET A 199 26.81 32.50 9.23
C MET A 199 27.78 32.95 8.13
N GLN A 200 27.48 32.65 6.87
CA GLN A 200 28.27 33.10 5.72
C GLN A 200 28.21 34.63 5.55
N ALA A 201 27.05 35.25 5.79
CA ALA A 201 26.91 36.70 5.75
C ALA A 201 27.85 37.36 6.78
N ARG A 202 27.93 36.83 8.00
CA ARG A 202 28.84 37.34 9.04
C ARG A 202 30.32 37.18 8.72
N GLN A 203 30.68 36.18 7.91
CA GLN A 203 32.07 35.90 7.53
C GLN A 203 32.48 36.60 6.23
N ALA A 204 31.54 37.19 5.49
CA ALA A 204 31.81 37.89 4.26
C ALA A 204 32.64 39.16 4.50
N THR A 205 33.65 39.37 3.66
CA THR A 205 34.62 40.46 3.77
C THR A 205 34.25 41.71 2.96
N THR A 206 33.23 41.62 2.10
CA THR A 206 32.75 42.72 1.25
C THR A 206 31.30 43.05 1.58
N GLU A 207 30.97 44.34 1.61
CA GLU A 207 29.58 44.82 1.85
C GLU A 207 28.61 44.27 0.80
N GLU A 208 28.99 44.22 -0.47
CA GLU A 208 28.16 43.66 -1.56
C GLU A 208 27.77 42.20 -1.32
N THR A 209 28.68 41.37 -0.78
CA THR A 209 28.38 39.96 -0.47
C THR A 209 27.54 39.82 0.80
N GLN A 210 27.74 40.71 1.79
CA GLN A 210 26.89 40.77 2.98
C GLN A 210 25.44 41.11 2.61
N ASP A 211 25.23 42.11 1.75
CA ASP A 211 23.92 42.50 1.28
C ASP A 211 23.23 41.40 0.47
N ALA A 212 23.95 40.76 -0.46
CA ALA A 212 23.41 39.65 -1.24
C ALA A 212 22.97 38.46 -0.37
N LEU A 213 23.74 38.11 0.66
CA LEU A 213 23.41 37.04 1.60
C LEU A 213 22.29 37.42 2.57
N SER A 214 22.19 38.70 2.94
CA SER A 214 21.08 39.25 3.72
C SER A 214 19.76 39.15 2.95
N VAL A 215 19.75 39.53 1.67
CA VAL A 215 18.60 39.36 0.77
C VAL A 215 18.21 37.88 0.64
N LEU A 216 19.18 36.98 0.47
CA LEU A 216 18.92 35.54 0.40
C LEU A 216 18.32 34.98 1.70
N THR A 217 18.80 35.44 2.85
CA THR A 217 18.27 35.06 4.17
C THR A 217 16.82 35.51 4.33
N ASN A 218 16.49 36.72 3.91
CA ASN A 218 15.12 37.25 3.93
C ASN A 218 14.19 36.45 3.02
N ARG A 219 14.66 36.05 1.83
CA ARG A 219 13.88 35.19 0.91
C ARG A 219 13.62 33.81 1.52
N ILE A 220 14.62 33.18 2.13
CA ILE A 220 14.44 31.88 2.81
C ILE A 220 13.45 32.00 3.97
N GLN A 221 13.49 33.11 4.72
CA GLN A 221 12.52 33.37 5.79
C GLN A 221 11.09 33.51 5.24
N ALA A 222 10.91 34.21 4.11
CA ALA A 222 9.63 34.31 3.44
C ALA A 222 9.10 32.92 3.01
N PHE A 223 9.94 32.08 2.41
CA PHE A 223 9.59 30.70 2.07
C PHE A 223 9.19 29.86 3.30
N ALA A 224 9.96 29.96 4.39
CA ALA A 224 9.66 29.24 5.63
C ALA A 224 8.35 29.70 6.28
N ASN A 225 8.04 30.99 6.21
CA ASN A 225 6.78 31.55 6.72
C ASN A 225 5.59 31.12 5.88
N ALA A 226 5.70 31.16 4.54
CA ALA A 226 4.69 30.62 3.63
C ALA A 226 4.42 29.14 3.95
N HIS A 227 5.46 28.31 4.00
CA HIS A 227 5.36 26.89 4.34
C HIS A 227 4.67 26.64 5.69
N ASN A 228 5.00 27.41 6.73
CA ASN A 228 4.40 27.25 8.06
C ASN A 228 2.94 27.75 8.13
N PHE A 229 2.58 28.80 7.39
CA PHE A 229 1.21 29.31 7.35
C PHE A 229 0.28 28.34 6.63
N LEU A 230 0.75 27.72 5.55
CA LEU A 230 0.01 26.80 4.71
C LEU A 230 -0.29 25.45 5.39
N HIS A 231 0.56 25.00 6.33
CA HIS A 231 0.32 23.76 7.10
C HIS A 231 -0.48 23.92 8.39
N ARG A 232 -0.79 25.15 8.83
CA ARG A 232 -1.69 25.36 9.98
C ARG A 232 -3.17 25.22 9.60
N ALA A 233 -3.50 25.18 8.32
CA ALA A 233 -4.84 24.97 7.79
C ALA A 233 -5.02 23.51 7.35
N GLU A 234 -4.98 22.57 8.29
CA GLU A 234 -4.96 21.11 8.03
C GLU A 234 -6.23 20.54 7.33
N ASP A 235 -7.24 21.34 6.99
CA ASP A 235 -8.54 20.83 6.51
C ASP A 235 -9.06 21.41 5.18
N VAL A 236 -8.32 22.26 4.48
CA VAL A 236 -8.91 23.00 3.33
C VAL A 236 -8.18 22.74 2.02
N THR A 237 -8.82 21.98 1.12
CA THR A 237 -8.37 21.72 -0.25
C THR A 237 -8.41 22.97 -1.15
N GLN A 238 -9.15 23.98 -0.72
CA GLN A 238 -9.27 25.28 -1.39
C GLN A 238 -9.10 26.39 -0.37
N VAL A 239 -8.30 27.40 -0.70
CA VAL A 239 -8.16 28.57 0.15
C VAL A 239 -8.83 29.77 -0.50
N ASP A 240 -9.46 30.60 0.31
CA ASP A 240 -9.91 31.90 -0.13
C ASP A 240 -8.68 32.78 -0.38
N LEU A 241 -8.46 33.12 -1.65
CA LEU A 241 -7.26 33.85 -2.06
C LEU A 241 -7.19 35.26 -1.45
N GLN A 242 -8.35 35.91 -1.23
CA GLN A 242 -8.41 37.23 -0.64
C GLN A 242 -7.94 37.19 0.80
N GLN A 243 -8.53 36.31 1.61
CA GLN A 243 -8.16 36.17 3.02
C GLN A 243 -6.69 35.75 3.17
N HIS A 244 -6.19 34.90 2.26
CA HIS A 244 -4.81 34.45 2.26
C HIS A 244 -3.82 35.59 1.99
N LEU A 245 -4.04 36.36 0.92
CA LEU A 245 -3.14 37.44 0.52
C LEU A 245 -3.22 38.65 1.45
N GLU A 246 -4.39 38.98 1.98
CA GLU A 246 -4.54 40.02 3.00
C GLU A 246 -3.70 39.69 4.25
N SER A 247 -3.81 38.46 4.76
CA SER A 247 -3.06 38.00 5.94
C SER A 247 -1.54 37.97 5.72
N LEU A 248 -1.12 37.73 4.47
CA LEU A 248 0.29 37.78 4.08
C LEU A 248 0.79 39.23 4.02
N THR A 249 0.03 40.12 3.38
CA THR A 249 0.39 41.55 3.27
C THR A 249 0.45 42.24 4.63
N ASP A 250 -0.45 41.93 5.57
CA ASP A 250 -0.44 42.49 6.93
C ASP A 250 0.83 42.10 7.70
N ARG A 251 1.29 40.87 7.53
CA ARG A 251 2.52 40.37 8.15
C ARG A 251 3.76 40.97 7.52
N LEU A 252 3.77 41.12 6.20
CA LEU A 252 4.86 41.80 5.49
C LEU A 252 4.96 43.27 5.94
N ALA A 253 3.83 43.98 6.00
CA ALA A 253 3.78 45.36 6.52
C ALA A 253 4.32 45.43 7.95
N SER A 254 3.90 44.51 8.83
CA SER A 254 4.37 44.44 10.21
C SER A 254 5.88 44.11 10.33
N ALA A 255 6.40 43.25 9.45
CA ALA A 255 7.82 42.86 9.46
C ALA A 255 8.75 43.97 8.94
N MET A 256 8.24 44.88 8.10
CA MET A 256 9.01 46.00 7.54
C MET A 256 9.12 47.23 8.46
N GLY A 257 8.39 47.26 9.57
CA GLY A 257 8.48 48.31 10.59
C GLY A 257 8.03 49.70 10.10
N ASP A 258 8.57 50.75 10.73
CA ASP A 258 8.14 52.17 10.57
C ASP A 258 8.60 52.84 9.25
N HIS A 259 8.95 52.03 8.24
CA HIS A 259 9.22 52.54 6.90
C HIS A 259 7.89 52.98 6.27
N GLN A 260 7.87 54.15 5.59
CA GLN A 260 6.69 54.73 4.91
C GLN A 260 6.20 53.90 3.71
N LEU A 261 6.04 52.59 3.85
CA LEU A 261 5.60 51.68 2.80
C LEU A 261 4.13 51.34 3.02
N THR A 262 3.26 51.84 2.14
CA THR A 262 1.83 51.48 2.17
C THR A 262 1.61 50.27 1.26
N ILE A 263 1.37 49.10 1.83
CA ILE A 263 0.99 47.90 1.08
C ILE A 263 -0.53 47.92 0.91
N THR A 264 -1.01 47.90 -0.33
CA THR A 264 -2.45 47.83 -0.65
C THR A 264 -2.75 46.50 -1.33
N CYS A 265 -3.49 45.62 -0.67
CA CYS A 265 -3.99 44.39 -1.28
C CYS A 265 -5.36 44.63 -1.91
N LYS A 266 -5.53 44.29 -3.20
CA LYS A 266 -6.83 44.27 -3.89
C LYS A 266 -6.96 42.95 -4.63
N VAL A 267 -7.73 42.03 -4.05
CA VAL A 267 -7.96 40.70 -4.59
C VAL A 267 -9.43 40.36 -4.40
N ASP A 268 -10.01 39.71 -5.40
CA ASP A 268 -11.37 39.18 -5.33
C ASP A 268 -11.39 37.88 -4.49
N ALA A 269 -12.44 37.68 -3.71
CA ALA A 269 -12.70 36.43 -2.99
C ALA A 269 -12.92 35.28 -3.98
N VAL A 270 -11.85 34.53 -4.25
CA VAL A 270 -11.88 33.39 -5.16
C VAL A 270 -11.32 32.17 -4.43
N PRO A 271 -12.07 31.06 -4.36
CA PRO A 271 -11.54 29.80 -3.87
C PRO A 271 -10.59 29.25 -4.93
N VAL A 272 -9.32 29.13 -4.57
CA VAL A 272 -8.29 28.57 -5.45
C VAL A 272 -7.72 27.29 -4.87
N ALA A 273 -7.22 26.43 -5.76
CA ALA A 273 -6.46 25.27 -5.34
C ALA A 273 -5.24 25.72 -4.53
N PHE A 274 -4.95 24.94 -3.48
CA PHE A 274 -3.86 25.20 -2.54
C PHE A 274 -2.51 25.48 -3.21
N ASP A 275 -2.15 24.70 -4.23
CA ASP A 275 -0.90 24.85 -4.97
C ASP A 275 -0.83 26.22 -5.68
N THR A 276 -1.93 26.64 -6.30
CA THR A 276 -2.04 27.93 -6.99
C THR A 276 -1.96 29.11 -6.03
N ALA A 277 -2.58 29.02 -4.85
CA ALA A 277 -2.46 30.08 -3.84
C ALA A 277 -1.02 30.24 -3.36
N THR A 278 -0.31 29.13 -3.21
CA THR A 278 1.09 29.10 -2.79
C THR A 278 1.99 29.76 -3.83
N GLU A 279 1.82 29.42 -5.11
CA GLU A 279 2.56 30.05 -6.20
C GLU A 279 2.33 31.56 -6.25
N LEU A 280 1.09 32.02 -6.04
CA LEU A 280 0.75 33.44 -6.01
C LEU A 280 1.35 34.15 -4.79
N ALA A 281 1.32 33.53 -3.61
CA ALA A 281 1.89 34.08 -2.38
C ALA A 281 3.41 34.28 -2.42
N LEU A 282 4.11 33.53 -3.29
CA LEU A 282 5.56 33.68 -3.49
C LEU A 282 5.94 34.82 -4.43
N ILE A 283 4.97 35.33 -5.20
CA ILE A 283 5.14 36.47 -6.11
C ILE A 283 4.94 37.80 -5.38
N VAL A 284 4.03 37.82 -4.40
CA VAL A 284 3.67 39.00 -3.58
C VAL A 284 4.73 39.28 -2.53
#